data_AF-A0A133YAZ7-F1
#
_entry.id   AF-A0A133YAZ7-F1
#
_cell.length_a   1.000
_cell.length_b   1.000
_cell.length_c   1.000
_cell.angle_alpha   90.00
_cell.angle_beta   90.00
_cell.angle_gamma   90.00
#
_symmetry.space_group_name_H-M   'P 1'
#
loop_
_entity.id
_entity.type
_entity.pdbx_description
1 polymer ?
#
loop_
_entity_poly.entity_id
_entity_poly.type
_entity_poly.pdbx_seq_one_letter_code
_entity_poly.pdbx_strand_id
1 'polypeptide(L)' 'MLYSGNLLYAQSGGCTSVINSSAQGVLETARKCPQIEHIYAA' A
#
# COMPACT_ATOMS: atom_id res chain seq x y z
N MET A 1 -13.01 -13.93 -5.69
CA MET A 1 -11.58 -13.93 -6.07
C MET A 1 -10.96 -15.18 -5.48
N LEU A 2 -10.18 -15.93 -6.24
CA LEU A 2 -9.69 -17.25 -5.81
C LEU A 2 -8.45 -17.20 -4.92
N TYR A 3 -7.82 -16.02 -4.79
CA TYR A 3 -6.60 -15.84 -4.00
C TYR A 3 -6.65 -14.55 -3.20
N SER A 4 -6.20 -14.64 -1.96
CA SER A 4 -5.98 -13.52 -1.02
C SER A 4 -4.49 -13.41 -0.70
N GLY A 5 -4.04 -12.25 -0.25
CA GLY A 5 -2.66 -12.06 0.17
C GLY A 5 -2.43 -10.77 0.96
N ASN A 6 -1.17 -10.57 1.33
CA ASN A 6 -0.74 -9.40 2.08
C ASN A 6 -0.06 -8.39 1.15
N LEU A 7 -0.19 -7.11 1.49
CA LEU A 7 0.51 -6.02 0.82
C LEU A 7 1.67 -5.53 1.70
N LEU A 8 2.86 -5.44 1.12
CA LEU A 8 4.02 -4.77 1.72
C LEU A 8 4.31 -3.50 0.90
N TYR A 9 4.23 -2.34 1.54
CA TYR A 9 4.56 -1.06 0.94
C TYR A 9 5.89 -0.55 1.50
N ALA A 10 6.83 -0.20 0.63
CA ALA A 10 8.09 0.41 1.04
C ALA A 10 8.45 1.55 0.10
N GLN A 11 9.09 2.58 0.65
CA GLN A 11 9.61 3.70 -0.13
C GLN A 11 11.13 3.63 -0.19
N SER A 12 11.69 3.97 -1.35
CA SER A 12 13.12 4.01 -1.57
C SER A 12 13.54 5.34 -2.16
N GLY A 13 14.80 5.72 -1.94
CA GLY A 13 15.34 7.02 -2.35
C GLY A 13 15.10 8.13 -1.31
N GLY A 14 15.33 9.38 -1.72
CA GLY A 14 15.11 10.55 -0.87
C GLY A 14 13.62 10.87 -0.72
N CYS A 15 13.21 11.26 0.48
CA CYS A 15 11.86 11.75 0.74
C CYS A 15 11.56 12.98 -0.14
N THR A 16 10.35 13.05 -0.70
CA THR A 16 9.87 14.19 -1.49
C THR A 16 8.62 14.79 -0.85
N SER A 17 8.28 16.03 -1.21
CA SER A 17 7.10 16.74 -0.69
C SER A 17 5.76 16.03 -0.97
N VAL A 18 5.73 15.07 -1.89
CA VAL A 18 4.51 14.39 -2.33
C VAL A 18 4.54 12.87 -2.13
N ILE A 19 5.61 12.32 -1.54
CA ILE A 19 5.79 10.87 -1.45
C ILE A 19 4.68 10.18 -0.63
N ASN A 20 4.16 10.87 0.38
CA ASN A 20 3.04 10.39 1.19
C ASN A 20 1.71 10.38 0.44
N SER A 21 1.52 11.23 -0.58
CA SER A 21 0.32 11.20 -1.41
C SER A 21 0.26 9.91 -2.24
N SER A 22 1.41 9.41 -2.71
CA SER A 22 1.49 8.10 -3.36
C SER A 22 1.19 6.96 -2.39
N ALA A 23 1.74 7.02 -1.17
CA ALA A 23 1.44 6.04 -0.12
C ALA A 23 -0.05 6.00 0.23
N GLN A 24 -0.68 7.17 0.38
CA GLN A 24 -2.11 7.30 0.65
C GLN A 24 -2.94 6.64 -0.45
N GLY A 25 -2.64 6.89 -1.73
CA GLY A 25 -3.35 6.29 -2.85
C GLY A 25 -3.30 4.76 -2.85
N VAL A 26 -2.14 4.18 -2.53
CA VAL A 26 -1.97 2.72 -2.35
C VAL A 26 -2.84 2.22 -1.20
N LEU A 27 -2.77 2.86 -0.03
CA LEU A 27 -3.50 2.44 1.16
C LEU A 27 -5.02 2.51 0.99
N GLU A 28 -5.52 3.60 0.40
CA GLU A 28 -6.96 3.77 0.15
C GLU A 28 -7.50 2.77 -0.86
N THR A 29 -6.72 2.42 -1.87
CA THR A 29 -7.08 1.41 -2.85
C THR A 29 -7.05 0.02 -2.21
N ALA A 30 -5.99 -0.28 -1.46
CA ALA A 30 -5.84 -1.57 -0.80
C ALA A 30 -6.97 -1.86 0.19
N ARG A 31 -7.43 -0.85 0.95
CA ARG A 31 -8.57 -0.97 1.87
C ARG A 31 -9.90 -1.29 1.18
N LYS A 32 -10.04 -1.01 -0.11
CA LYS A 32 -11.22 -1.33 -0.92
C LYS A 32 -11.11 -2.70 -1.60
N CYS A 33 -9.95 -3.35 -1.51
CA CYS A 33 -9.68 -4.64 -2.10
C CYS A 33 -9.88 -5.77 -1.08
N PRO A 34 -10.99 -6.53 -1.12
CA PRO A 34 -11.28 -7.59 -0.14
C PRO A 34 -10.26 -8.74 -0.17
N GLN A 35 -9.48 -8.87 -1.24
CA GLN A 35 -8.40 -9.85 -1.36
C GLN A 35 -7.10 -9.46 -0.63
N ILE A 36 -6.99 -8.24 -0.09
CA ILE A 36 -5.84 -7.79 0.70
C ILE A 36 -6.17 -7.91 2.18
N GLU A 37 -5.47 -8.80 2.88
CA GLU A 37 -5.76 -9.14 4.28
C GLU A 37 -5.03 -8.23 5.27
N HIS A 38 -3.72 -8.08 5.07
CA HIS A 38 -2.86 -7.24 5.90
C HIS A 38 -2.01 -6.29 5.06
N ILE A 39 -1.76 -5.11 5.61
CA ILE A 39 -0.89 -4.09 5.05
C ILE A 39 0.28 -3.89 6.00
N TYR A 40 1.49 -4.12 5.49
CA TYR A 40 2.76 -3.87 6.17
C TYR A 40 3.49 -2.71 5.50
N ALA A 41 4.30 -1.97 6.26
CA ALA A 41 5.10 -0.86 5.75
C ALA A 41 6.56 -0.96 6.23
N ALA A 42 7.50 -0.55 5.38
CA ALA A 42 8.94 -0.49 5.66
C ALA A 42 9.58 0.78 5.09
#